data_AF-A0A9W9B1Z0-F1
#
_entry.id   AF-A0A9W9B1Z0-F1
#
_cell.length_a   1.000
_cell.length_b   1.000
_cell.length_c   1.000
_cell.angle_alpha   90.00
_cell.angle_beta   90.00
_cell.angle_gamma   90.00
#
_symmetry.space_group_name_H-M   'P 1'
#
loop_
_entity.id
_entity.type
_entity.pdbx_description
1 polymer ?
#
loop_
_entity_poly.entity_id
_entity_poly.type
_entity_poly.pdbx_seq_one_letter_code
_entity_poly.pdbx_strand_id
1 'polypeptide(L)'
;MQADVRGGHVHKTVSGALLPGSCTLLERVEYALLAFTHSVLNGLDAQMARTCTSALLILLIGLTITIQGAQAHVAAWHYGMYCLNGTSGYDNPNTNDAIQPLYRMTKDDWWFHHSNECDRFPPEAGDFLDLPVNGTFTVEHALNRAFTTLSYNGEDIGDFGDGEDHPGMGEDGDCITAINIHTQNESMAAGTAFAISYQSNMSLVTFENLVVFTVLYHTPWKRIATYSVPNLPTCPPEGCICAWGWIPNGCGTANMYHLGYRCKVVGQTGDAAVAPAQAPVWCEDDPDRCVNGAKQMLYWHQLDGNNIEVEGLDLAGDHKSPAYNAKCGFRNGAQTDIFLEPGTATSTNVPPSTIRHKLPSLVRTSPRPRRITPVTVLLEHAHRYIMMVYSFPLFVYYYARS
;
A
#
# COMPACT_ATOMS: atom_id res chain seq x y z
N MET A 1 -31.49 -40.37 -43.78
CA MET A 1 -32.54 -39.74 -44.61
C MET A 1 -32.56 -38.26 -44.22
N GLN A 2 -31.80 -37.36 -44.86
CA GLN A 2 -32.02 -36.73 -46.19
C GLN A 2 -33.45 -36.19 -46.33
N ALA A 3 -33.72 -34.94 -46.71
CA ALA A 3 -33.02 -33.99 -47.59
C ALA A 3 -33.33 -32.53 -47.13
N ASP A 4 -32.47 -31.52 -47.24
CA ASP A 4 -31.89 -30.83 -48.42
C ASP A 4 -32.91 -30.32 -49.44
N VAL A 5 -33.11 -29.00 -49.53
CA VAL A 5 -33.26 -28.28 -50.81
C VAL A 5 -32.58 -26.91 -50.71
N ARG A 6 -31.63 -26.73 -51.62
CA ARG A 6 -30.81 -25.56 -51.94
C ARG A 6 -31.57 -24.45 -52.66
N GLY A 7 -31.04 -23.23 -52.55
CA GLY A 7 -30.45 -22.57 -53.72
C GLY A 7 -30.95 -21.16 -54.06
N GLY A 8 -30.01 -20.23 -54.27
CA GLY A 8 -30.13 -19.20 -55.30
C GLY A 8 -29.74 -17.77 -54.93
N HIS A 9 -28.47 -17.42 -55.12
CA HIS A 9 -27.93 -16.06 -55.17
C HIS A 9 -28.55 -15.19 -56.28
N VAL A 10 -28.74 -13.88 -56.01
CA VAL A 10 -28.55 -12.80 -57.00
C VAL A 10 -27.95 -11.56 -56.32
N HIS A 11 -26.80 -11.12 -56.86
CA HIS A 11 -26.12 -9.86 -56.59
C HIS A 11 -26.99 -8.64 -56.96
N LYS A 12 -27.02 -7.61 -56.10
CA LYS A 12 -27.21 -6.21 -56.52
C LYS A 12 -26.40 -5.26 -55.63
N THR A 13 -25.39 -4.67 -56.25
CA THR A 13 -24.60 -3.53 -55.79
C THR A 13 -25.45 -2.26 -55.90
N VAL A 14 -25.56 -1.48 -54.82
CA VAL A 14 -25.89 -0.05 -54.89
C VAL A 14 -25.05 0.69 -53.85
N SER A 15 -24.25 1.63 -54.36
CA SER A 15 -23.48 2.60 -53.58
C SER A 15 -24.40 3.55 -52.82
N GLY A 16 -24.07 3.82 -51.56
CA GLY A 16 -24.66 4.89 -50.76
C GLY A 16 -23.54 5.58 -49.97
N ALA A 17 -23.24 6.82 -50.36
CA ALA A 17 -22.21 7.66 -49.79
C ALA A 17 -22.50 8.06 -48.33
N LEU A 18 -21.48 7.98 -47.48
CA LEU A 18 -21.47 8.60 -46.16
C LEU A 18 -20.42 9.72 -46.14
N LEU A 19 -20.88 10.89 -45.69
CA LEU A 19 -20.13 12.13 -45.50
C LEU A 19 -19.03 11.97 -44.43
N PRO A 20 -17.87 12.65 -44.54
CA PRO A 20 -16.81 12.59 -43.54
C PRO A 20 -16.99 13.69 -42.50
N GLY A 21 -16.93 13.36 -41.21
CA GLY A 21 -17.06 14.39 -40.18
C GLY A 21 -16.91 13.92 -38.74
N SER A 22 -15.71 13.46 -38.35
CA SER A 22 -15.18 13.61 -36.98
C SER A 22 -13.76 13.05 -36.93
N CYS A 23 -12.81 13.85 -37.41
CA CYS A 23 -11.37 13.60 -37.29
C CYS A 23 -10.95 14.04 -35.87
N THR A 24 -10.38 13.12 -35.11
CA THR A 24 -10.04 13.33 -33.69
C THR A 24 -8.87 14.29 -33.54
N LEU A 25 -8.79 14.96 -32.39
CA LEU A 25 -7.78 15.99 -32.08
C LEU A 25 -6.33 15.45 -32.19
N LEU A 26 -6.12 14.13 -32.07
CA LEU A 26 -4.82 13.48 -32.21
C LEU A 26 -4.30 13.46 -33.67
N GLU A 27 -5.16 13.16 -34.65
CA GLU A 27 -4.75 13.07 -36.07
C GLU A 27 -4.37 14.45 -36.65
N ARG A 28 -4.99 15.52 -36.16
CA ARG A 28 -4.66 16.90 -36.57
C ARG A 28 -3.32 17.38 -36.01
N VAL A 29 -2.89 16.84 -34.85
CA VAL A 29 -1.58 17.16 -34.27
C VAL A 29 -0.47 16.42 -35.01
N GLU A 30 -0.68 15.16 -35.41
CA GLU A 30 0.27 14.40 -36.23
C GLU A 30 0.50 15.03 -37.61
N TYR A 31 -0.57 15.44 -38.32
CA TYR A 31 -0.43 16.07 -39.63
C TYR A 31 0.16 17.49 -39.57
N ALA A 32 -0.13 18.26 -38.51
CA ALA A 32 0.46 19.58 -38.32
C ALA A 32 1.97 19.48 -38.00
N LEU A 33 2.40 18.48 -37.21
CA LEU A 33 3.82 18.24 -36.93
C LEU A 33 4.59 17.76 -38.17
N LEU A 34 4.00 16.91 -38.99
CA LEU A 34 4.59 16.42 -40.24
C LEU A 34 4.70 17.51 -41.31
N ALA A 35 3.72 18.42 -41.40
CA ALA A 35 3.78 19.55 -42.33
C ALA A 35 4.79 20.63 -41.90
N PHE A 36 4.92 20.88 -40.59
CA PHE A 36 5.88 21.85 -40.07
C PHE A 36 7.33 21.37 -40.20
N THR A 37 7.58 20.07 -40.03
CA THR A 37 8.91 19.48 -40.23
C THR A 37 9.35 19.51 -41.70
N HIS A 38 8.43 19.34 -42.65
CA HIS A 38 8.78 19.40 -44.08
C HIS A 38 9.07 20.81 -44.61
N SER A 39 8.43 21.86 -44.09
CA SER A 39 8.67 23.24 -44.54
C SER A 39 9.94 23.87 -43.95
N VAL A 40 10.38 23.44 -42.76
CA VAL A 40 11.58 24.01 -42.09
C VAL A 40 12.87 23.34 -42.57
N LEU A 41 12.81 22.08 -43.01
CA LEU A 41 13.99 21.30 -43.42
C LEU A 41 14.51 21.59 -44.84
N ASN A 42 13.75 22.31 -45.67
CA ASN A 42 14.14 22.59 -47.07
C ASN A 42 15.00 23.86 -47.25
N GLY A 43 15.29 24.61 -46.20
CA GLY A 43 16.01 25.89 -46.30
C GLY A 43 17.22 26.04 -45.38
N LEU A 44 17.62 25.00 -44.66
CA LEU A 44 18.65 25.10 -43.62
C LEU A 44 19.81 24.15 -43.89
N ASP A 45 21.01 24.73 -43.80
CA ASP A 45 22.30 24.08 -43.99
C ASP A 45 22.38 22.74 -43.23
N ALA A 46 22.97 21.72 -43.86
CA ALA A 46 22.94 20.33 -43.37
C ALA A 46 23.57 20.13 -41.97
N GLN A 47 24.30 21.12 -41.46
CA GLN A 47 24.82 21.17 -40.09
C GLN A 47 23.79 21.65 -39.05
N MET A 48 22.85 22.51 -39.41
CA MET A 48 21.82 23.04 -38.51
C MET A 48 20.65 22.06 -38.32
N ALA A 49 20.33 21.28 -39.35
CA ALA A 49 19.32 20.22 -39.27
C ALA A 49 19.74 19.07 -38.32
N ARG A 50 21.04 18.79 -38.19
CA ARG A 50 21.56 17.75 -37.26
C ARG A 50 21.58 18.21 -35.80
N THR A 51 21.78 19.50 -35.56
CA THR A 51 21.76 20.09 -34.21
C THR A 51 20.33 20.29 -33.71
N CYS A 52 19.39 20.68 -34.57
CA CYS A 52 17.96 20.80 -34.21
C CYS A 52 17.27 19.45 -33.95
N THR A 53 17.57 18.42 -34.74
CA THR A 53 17.02 17.06 -34.51
C THR A 53 17.57 16.42 -33.23
N SER A 54 18.84 16.67 -32.90
CA SER A 54 19.44 16.23 -31.62
C SER A 54 18.82 16.94 -30.42
N ALA A 55 18.55 18.25 -30.52
CA ALA A 55 17.91 19.02 -29.45
C ALA A 55 16.44 18.60 -29.21
N LEU A 56 15.68 18.30 -30.27
CA LEU A 56 14.29 17.84 -30.15
C LEU A 56 14.19 16.41 -29.59
N LEU A 57 15.14 15.53 -29.94
CA LEU A 57 15.23 14.19 -29.36
C LEU A 57 15.63 14.25 -27.87
N ILE A 58 16.53 15.17 -27.49
CA ILE A 58 16.89 15.42 -26.08
C ILE A 58 15.71 16.04 -25.31
N LEU A 59 14.88 16.89 -25.95
CA LEU A 59 13.67 17.44 -25.33
C LEU A 59 12.57 16.38 -25.17
N LEU A 60 12.40 15.47 -26.15
CA LEU A 60 11.43 14.37 -26.09
C LEU A 60 11.87 13.24 -25.14
N ILE A 61 13.17 12.96 -25.04
CA ILE A 61 13.75 12.05 -24.02
C ILE A 61 13.79 12.73 -22.64
N GLY A 62 13.84 14.07 -22.59
CA GLY A 62 13.74 14.86 -21.36
C GLY A 62 12.30 14.99 -20.84
N LEU A 63 11.29 14.93 -21.71
CA LEU A 63 9.87 15.01 -21.34
C LEU A 63 9.29 13.65 -20.92
N THR A 64 10.02 12.55 -21.11
CA THR A 64 9.67 11.22 -20.55
C THR A 64 10.26 10.98 -19.17
N ILE A 65 10.83 12.00 -18.53
CA ILE A 65 11.35 11.93 -17.16
C ILE A 65 10.21 12.23 -16.16
N THR A 66 9.75 11.13 -15.57
CA THR A 66 9.20 10.98 -14.21
C THR A 66 7.83 11.57 -13.90
N ILE A 67 6.78 10.92 -14.41
CA ILE A 67 5.68 10.56 -13.49
C ILE A 67 6.16 9.30 -12.76
N GLN A 68 7.09 9.45 -11.81
CA GLN A 68 7.28 8.43 -10.79
C GLN A 68 6.07 8.56 -9.88
N GLY A 69 5.00 7.85 -10.22
CA GLY A 69 3.99 7.53 -9.22
C GLY A 69 4.73 6.81 -8.10
N ALA A 70 4.91 7.50 -6.97
CA ALA A 70 5.29 6.83 -5.75
C ALA A 70 4.20 5.77 -5.53
N GLN A 71 4.57 4.50 -5.62
CA GLN A 71 3.71 3.38 -5.26
C GLN A 71 4.12 2.97 -3.86
N ALA A 72 3.36 3.30 -2.82
CA ALA A 72 3.70 2.76 -1.51
C ALA A 72 3.59 1.27 -1.55
N HIS A 73 4.33 0.65 -0.66
CA HIS A 73 4.24 -0.77 -0.48
C HIS A 73 4.51 -1.06 0.99
N VAL A 74 3.47 -1.32 1.77
CA VAL A 74 3.65 -1.67 3.18
C VAL A 74 2.61 -2.69 3.60
N ALA A 75 3.04 -3.60 4.48
CA ALA A 75 2.20 -4.60 5.10
C ALA A 75 2.47 -4.62 6.59
N ALA A 76 1.49 -5.05 7.39
CA ALA A 76 1.67 -5.37 8.80
C ALA A 76 2.12 -6.83 8.96
N TRP A 77 3.42 -7.06 9.03
CA TRP A 77 4.01 -8.39 9.11
C TRP A 77 3.81 -9.02 10.49
N HIS A 78 3.29 -10.25 10.49
CA HIS A 78 3.10 -11.09 11.68
C HIS A 78 2.98 -12.57 11.28
N TYR A 79 3.35 -13.52 12.14
CA TYR A 79 3.24 -14.96 11.82
C TYR A 79 1.82 -15.42 11.46
N GLY A 80 0.81 -14.78 12.05
CA GLY A 80 -0.60 -15.07 11.76
C GLY A 80 -1.11 -14.52 10.42
N MET A 81 -0.29 -13.85 9.61
CA MET A 81 -0.72 -13.27 8.33
C MET A 81 -0.81 -14.33 7.23
N TYR A 82 -1.69 -14.08 6.26
CA TYR A 82 -1.71 -14.78 5.00
C TYR A 82 -0.53 -14.31 4.12
N CYS A 83 -0.07 -15.21 3.25
CA CYS A 83 1.08 -15.04 2.35
C CYS A 83 2.35 -14.50 3.01
N LEU A 84 2.61 -14.83 4.29
CA LEU A 84 3.86 -14.51 4.99
C LEU A 84 5.10 -14.93 4.17
N ASN A 85 5.02 -16.08 3.52
CA ASN A 85 6.08 -16.67 2.71
C ASN A 85 6.06 -16.21 1.24
N GLY A 86 5.15 -15.30 0.89
CA GLY A 86 4.80 -14.99 -0.50
C GLY A 86 3.79 -15.97 -1.07
N THR A 87 3.55 -15.86 -2.37
CA THR A 87 2.51 -16.64 -3.08
C THR A 87 3.07 -17.69 -4.05
N SER A 88 4.37 -17.98 -3.92
CA SER A 88 5.08 -18.95 -4.74
C SER A 88 5.00 -20.40 -4.24
N GLY A 89 4.47 -20.63 -3.03
CA GLY A 89 4.40 -21.94 -2.39
C GLY A 89 5.68 -22.43 -1.70
N TYR A 90 6.69 -21.58 -1.57
CA TYR A 90 7.89 -21.85 -0.76
C TYR A 90 8.21 -20.65 0.14
N ASP A 91 9.01 -20.86 1.19
CA ASP A 91 9.45 -19.77 2.06
C ASP A 91 10.36 -18.79 1.31
N ASN A 92 9.82 -17.62 0.96
CA ASN A 92 10.58 -16.50 0.41
C ASN A 92 10.80 -15.42 1.49
N PRO A 93 11.97 -15.39 2.16
CA PRO A 93 12.26 -14.38 3.18
C PRO A 93 12.41 -12.94 2.64
N ASN A 94 12.42 -12.75 1.31
CA ASN A 94 12.49 -11.44 0.66
C ASN A 94 11.23 -11.14 -0.18
N THR A 95 10.09 -11.72 0.17
CA THR A 95 8.83 -11.47 -0.54
C THR A 95 8.32 -10.03 -0.34
N ASN A 96 7.73 -9.51 -1.40
CA ASN A 96 6.96 -8.27 -1.46
C ASN A 96 5.54 -8.50 -1.99
N ASP A 97 5.01 -9.72 -1.89
CA ASP A 97 3.68 -10.04 -2.42
C ASP A 97 2.58 -9.37 -1.58
N ALA A 98 2.73 -9.34 -0.25
CA ALA A 98 1.75 -8.79 0.69
C ALA A 98 1.69 -7.24 0.68
N ILE A 99 2.66 -6.57 0.08
CA ILE A 99 2.77 -5.11 0.14
C ILE A 99 2.22 -4.43 -1.12
N GLN A 100 1.67 -5.18 -2.08
CA GLN A 100 1.20 -4.58 -3.33
C GLN A 100 -0.08 -3.76 -3.06
N PRO A 101 -0.20 -2.55 -3.62
CA PRO A 101 -1.41 -1.75 -3.46
C PRO A 101 -2.59 -2.33 -4.24
N LEU A 102 -3.80 -2.13 -3.71
CA LEU A 102 -5.06 -2.51 -4.35
C LEU A 102 -5.70 -1.25 -4.95
N TYR A 103 -5.85 -1.23 -6.28
CA TYR A 103 -6.38 -0.07 -6.99
C TYR A 103 -7.07 -0.49 -8.28
N ARG A 104 -8.30 -0.01 -8.50
CA ARG A 104 -9.11 -0.30 -9.69
C ARG A 104 -9.17 -1.80 -10.01
N MET A 105 -9.42 -2.60 -8.98
CA MET A 105 -9.63 -4.04 -9.07
C MET A 105 -11.11 -4.39 -8.86
N THR A 106 -11.54 -5.56 -9.31
CA THR A 106 -12.85 -6.09 -8.90
C THR A 106 -12.77 -6.61 -7.47
N LYS A 107 -13.91 -6.72 -6.78
CA LYS A 107 -14.00 -7.25 -5.42
C LYS A 107 -13.43 -8.65 -5.33
N ASP A 108 -13.69 -9.49 -6.31
CA ASP A 108 -13.14 -10.85 -6.34
C ASP A 108 -11.60 -10.83 -6.44
N ASP A 109 -10.99 -9.77 -6.97
CA ASP A 109 -9.53 -9.62 -7.05
C ASP A 109 -8.93 -8.94 -5.80
N TRP A 110 -9.52 -7.85 -5.31
CA TRP A 110 -8.92 -7.10 -4.19
C TRP A 110 -9.23 -7.70 -2.82
N TRP A 111 -10.33 -8.44 -2.68
CA TRP A 111 -10.74 -9.03 -1.41
C TRP A 111 -9.68 -10.00 -0.91
N PHE A 112 -9.14 -9.71 0.28
CA PHE A 112 -7.97 -10.39 0.85
C PHE A 112 -6.80 -10.61 -0.14
N HIS A 113 -6.64 -9.68 -1.08
CA HIS A 113 -5.51 -9.68 -2.00
C HIS A 113 -5.49 -10.91 -2.95
N HIS A 114 -6.66 -11.37 -3.38
CA HIS A 114 -6.83 -12.51 -4.29
C HIS A 114 -6.13 -12.34 -5.65
N SER A 115 -5.91 -11.11 -6.10
CA SER A 115 -5.26 -10.78 -7.38
C SER A 115 -3.86 -11.40 -7.54
N ASN A 116 -3.18 -11.70 -6.43
CA ASN A 116 -1.92 -12.46 -6.42
C ASN A 116 -2.02 -13.76 -5.62
N GLU A 117 -3.25 -14.21 -5.32
CA GLU A 117 -3.61 -15.40 -4.57
C GLU A 117 -3.16 -15.42 -3.10
N CYS A 118 -2.86 -14.27 -2.48
CA CYS A 118 -2.39 -14.21 -1.08
C CYS A 118 -3.34 -14.91 -0.09
N ASP A 119 -4.65 -14.78 -0.29
CA ASP A 119 -5.71 -15.44 0.48
C ASP A 119 -5.65 -16.98 0.45
N ARG A 120 -4.95 -17.58 -0.53
CA ARG A 120 -4.74 -19.03 -0.64
C ARG A 120 -3.54 -19.56 0.13
N PHE A 121 -2.73 -18.68 0.72
CA PHE A 121 -1.55 -19.04 1.50
C PHE A 121 -1.79 -18.72 2.98
N PRO A 122 -2.54 -19.55 3.71
CA PRO A 122 -2.77 -19.32 5.14
C PRO A 122 -1.46 -19.41 5.93
N PRO A 123 -1.41 -18.81 7.13
CA PRO A 123 -0.31 -19.04 8.06
C PRO A 123 -0.21 -20.53 8.44
N GLU A 124 0.96 -20.92 8.93
CA GLU A 124 1.23 -22.28 9.42
C GLU A 124 0.24 -22.68 10.52
N ALA A 125 -0.03 -23.98 10.64
CA ALA A 125 -0.97 -24.47 11.64
C ALA A 125 -0.51 -24.12 13.07
N GLY A 126 -1.35 -23.39 13.80
CA GLY A 126 -1.07 -22.94 15.16
C GLY A 126 -0.49 -21.52 15.25
N ASP A 127 -0.11 -20.90 14.13
CA ASP A 127 0.27 -19.49 14.10
C ASP A 127 -0.98 -18.62 14.08
N PHE A 128 -1.10 -17.77 15.10
CA PHE A 128 -2.17 -16.79 15.24
C PHE A 128 -1.59 -15.42 15.58
N LEU A 129 -2.27 -14.37 15.14
CA LEU A 129 -2.18 -13.07 15.78
C LEU A 129 -2.99 -13.11 17.08
N ASP A 130 -2.30 -13.22 18.21
CA ASP A 130 -2.94 -13.16 19.52
C ASP A 130 -3.39 -11.73 19.82
N LEU A 131 -4.64 -11.61 20.29
CA LEU A 131 -5.30 -10.36 20.66
C LEU A 131 -5.60 -10.39 22.17
N PRO A 132 -4.67 -9.90 23.02
CA PRO A 132 -4.87 -9.91 24.47
C PRO A 132 -5.96 -8.92 24.85
N VAL A 133 -7.06 -9.39 25.42
CA VAL A 133 -8.22 -8.56 25.78
C VAL A 133 -7.81 -7.44 26.74
N ASN A 134 -8.23 -6.20 26.44
CA ASN A 134 -7.85 -4.97 27.15
C ASN A 134 -6.32 -4.73 27.23
N GLY A 135 -5.55 -5.41 26.40
CA GLY A 135 -4.11 -5.27 26.28
C GLY A 135 -3.72 -4.70 24.92
N THR A 136 -2.55 -5.11 24.45
CA THR A 136 -1.99 -4.67 23.18
C THR A 136 -1.31 -5.82 22.44
N PHE A 137 -1.27 -5.73 21.11
CA PHE A 137 -0.42 -6.58 20.27
C PHE A 137 0.46 -5.70 19.38
N THR A 138 1.55 -6.28 18.86
CA THR A 138 2.52 -5.56 18.03
C THR A 138 2.77 -6.28 16.72
N VAL A 139 2.88 -5.51 15.64
CA VAL A 139 3.21 -5.96 14.28
C VAL A 139 4.34 -5.11 13.72
N GLU A 140 4.93 -5.54 12.61
CA GLU A 140 5.95 -4.77 11.90
C GLU A 140 5.39 -4.22 10.59
N HIS A 141 5.30 -2.90 10.42
CA HIS A 141 5.05 -2.26 9.14
C HIS A 141 6.35 -2.23 8.32
N ALA A 142 6.40 -2.97 7.21
CA ALA A 142 7.60 -3.00 6.37
C ALA A 142 7.31 -3.13 4.87
N LEU A 143 8.25 -2.63 4.08
CA LEU A 143 8.28 -2.59 2.61
C LEU A 143 8.75 -3.91 1.99
N ASN A 144 9.13 -4.89 2.81
CA ASN A 144 9.49 -6.24 2.40
C ASN A 144 9.58 -7.08 3.68
N ARG A 145 9.32 -8.39 3.60
CA ARG A 145 9.55 -9.27 4.76
C ARG A 145 11.01 -9.23 5.22
N ALA A 146 11.96 -9.03 4.31
CA ALA A 146 13.40 -8.92 4.60
C ALA A 146 13.73 -7.90 5.70
N PHE A 147 12.95 -6.82 5.80
CA PHE A 147 13.16 -5.73 6.75
C PHE A 147 12.40 -5.93 8.06
N THR A 148 12.00 -7.18 8.35
CA THR A 148 11.30 -7.56 9.58
C THR A 148 12.09 -8.59 10.36
N THR A 149 11.71 -8.81 11.61
CA THR A 149 12.29 -9.89 12.41
C THR A 149 11.93 -11.29 11.91
N LEU A 150 11.03 -11.40 10.93
CA LEU A 150 10.53 -12.65 10.35
C LEU A 150 11.41 -13.20 9.21
N SER A 151 12.52 -12.53 8.90
CA SER A 151 13.49 -12.92 7.89
C SER A 151 14.92 -12.70 8.37
N TYR A 152 15.85 -13.48 7.85
CA TYR A 152 17.30 -13.31 8.06
C TYR A 152 17.71 -13.09 9.53
N ASN A 153 16.99 -13.70 10.47
CA ASN A 153 17.17 -13.51 11.92
C ASN A 153 17.13 -12.03 12.38
N GLY A 154 16.43 -11.17 11.63
CA GLY A 154 16.34 -9.72 11.90
C GLY A 154 17.62 -8.94 11.59
N GLU A 155 18.52 -9.45 10.74
CA GLU A 155 19.78 -8.78 10.40
C GLU A 155 19.60 -7.47 9.61
N ASP A 156 18.50 -7.36 8.86
CA ASP A 156 18.22 -6.23 7.96
C ASP A 156 17.10 -5.30 8.48
N ILE A 157 16.79 -5.35 9.79
CA ILE A 157 15.81 -4.44 10.39
C ILE A 157 16.43 -3.07 10.73
N GLY A 158 15.66 -2.01 10.54
CA GLY A 158 15.95 -0.64 10.99
C GLY A 158 14.79 -0.07 11.80
N ASP A 159 14.83 1.22 12.11
CA ASP A 159 13.71 1.90 12.76
C ASP A 159 12.49 2.04 11.84
N PHE A 160 12.73 2.16 10.54
CA PHE A 160 11.69 2.29 9.51
C PHE A 160 11.51 0.99 8.71
N GLY A 161 10.39 0.93 7.98
CA GLY A 161 9.94 -0.28 7.30
C GLY A 161 10.80 -0.74 6.10
N ASP A 162 11.80 0.04 5.70
CA ASP A 162 12.74 -0.26 4.62
C ASP A 162 14.09 -0.80 5.12
N GLY A 163 14.22 -1.00 6.44
CA GLY A 163 15.44 -1.53 7.06
C GLY A 163 16.47 -0.48 7.47
N GLU A 164 16.16 0.81 7.35
CA GLU A 164 17.07 1.92 7.69
C GLU A 164 16.49 2.85 8.77
N ASP A 165 17.33 3.74 9.33
CA ASP A 165 16.97 4.55 10.52
C ASP A 165 16.54 5.99 10.21
N HIS A 166 16.67 6.43 8.95
CA HIS A 166 16.29 7.77 8.42
C HIS A 166 16.18 8.93 9.42
N PRO A 167 17.31 9.45 9.96
CA PRO A 167 17.29 10.65 10.78
C PRO A 167 16.85 11.87 9.97
N GLY A 168 15.92 12.66 10.53
CA GLY A 168 15.39 13.87 9.88
C GLY A 168 14.31 13.62 8.81
N MET A 169 13.78 12.39 8.71
CA MET A 169 12.68 12.10 7.79
C MET A 169 11.45 12.96 8.09
N GLY A 170 10.98 13.67 7.07
CA GLY A 170 9.79 14.53 7.12
C GLY A 170 10.01 15.94 7.67
N GLU A 171 11.27 16.37 7.81
CA GLU A 171 11.61 17.75 8.22
C GLU A 171 11.44 18.79 7.10
N ASP A 172 11.53 18.37 5.83
CA ASP A 172 11.38 19.22 4.64
C ASP A 172 9.91 19.55 4.32
N GLY A 173 8.96 18.74 4.82
CA GLY A 173 7.52 18.92 4.61
C GLY A 173 7.02 18.47 3.24
N ASP A 174 7.92 18.01 2.37
CA ASP A 174 7.57 17.42 1.09
C ASP A 174 7.13 15.95 1.27
N CYS A 175 6.45 15.40 0.26
CA CYS A 175 6.08 13.98 0.29
C CYS A 175 7.34 13.10 0.37
N ILE A 176 7.36 12.21 1.37
CA ILE A 176 8.48 11.28 1.57
C ILE A 176 8.48 10.23 0.46
N THR A 177 9.53 10.24 -0.35
CA THR A 177 9.72 9.29 -1.46
C THR A 177 10.61 8.10 -1.09
N ALA A 178 11.51 8.26 -0.12
CA ALA A 178 12.55 7.27 0.20
C ALA A 178 11.99 5.91 0.67
N ILE A 179 11.00 5.94 1.57
CA ILE A 179 10.36 4.73 2.13
C ILE A 179 8.90 4.57 1.69
N ASN A 180 8.41 5.50 0.88
CA ASN A 180 7.13 5.41 0.20
C ASN A 180 5.97 4.95 1.11
N ILE A 181 5.78 5.64 2.23
CA ILE A 181 4.65 5.43 3.18
C ILE A 181 3.55 6.49 3.00
N HIS A 182 3.58 7.19 1.86
CA HIS A 182 2.56 8.17 1.45
C HIS A 182 2.20 9.21 2.51
N THR A 183 3.22 9.87 3.06
CA THR A 183 3.04 11.00 3.96
C THR A 183 4.23 11.95 3.86
N GLN A 184 4.05 13.19 4.32
CA GLN A 184 5.08 14.20 4.46
C GLN A 184 5.81 14.10 5.80
N ASN A 185 5.10 13.69 6.85
CA ASN A 185 5.65 13.51 8.21
C ASN A 185 4.76 12.59 9.06
N GLU A 186 5.17 12.28 10.29
CA GLU A 186 4.43 11.39 11.19
C GLU A 186 3.00 11.86 11.43
N SER A 187 2.81 13.15 11.72
CA SER A 187 1.50 13.70 12.04
C SER A 187 0.51 13.64 10.87
N MET A 188 1.03 13.56 9.64
CA MET A 188 0.24 13.47 8.41
C MET A 188 0.00 12.03 7.94
N ALA A 189 0.60 11.02 8.58
CA ALA A 189 0.33 9.63 8.25
C ALA A 189 -1.13 9.26 8.55
N ALA A 190 -1.78 8.63 7.57
CA ALA A 190 -3.24 8.54 7.47
C ALA A 190 -3.91 7.77 8.62
N GLY A 191 -3.18 6.82 9.23
CA GLY A 191 -3.68 5.86 10.21
C GLY A 191 -3.99 4.51 9.58
N THR A 192 -3.84 3.46 10.37
CA THR A 192 -4.07 2.06 9.99
C THR A 192 -5.02 1.38 10.97
N ALA A 193 -5.63 0.28 10.57
CA ALA A 193 -6.62 -0.42 11.40
C ALA A 193 -6.47 -1.93 11.35
N PHE A 194 -6.98 -2.59 12.40
CA PHE A 194 -7.30 -4.00 12.37
C PHE A 194 -8.80 -4.22 12.59
N ALA A 195 -9.35 -5.15 11.80
CA ALA A 195 -10.71 -5.65 11.91
C ALA A 195 -10.73 -7.14 12.25
N ILE A 196 -11.86 -7.61 12.79
CA ILE A 196 -12.07 -9.00 13.21
C ILE A 196 -13.41 -9.52 12.70
N SER A 197 -13.41 -10.76 12.23
CA SER A 197 -14.58 -11.56 11.90
C SER A 197 -14.53 -12.88 12.67
N TYR A 198 -15.62 -13.21 13.36
CA TYR A 198 -15.76 -14.42 14.17
C TYR A 198 -16.02 -15.68 13.32
N GLN A 199 -15.45 -15.70 12.11
CA GLN A 199 -15.43 -16.84 11.20
C GLN A 199 -14.05 -17.49 11.22
N SER A 200 -14.00 -18.81 11.23
CA SER A 200 -12.73 -19.56 11.08
C SER A 200 -12.33 -19.73 9.61
N ASN A 201 -13.28 -19.56 8.69
CA ASN A 201 -13.09 -19.69 7.25
C ASN A 201 -13.20 -18.31 6.58
N MET A 202 -12.12 -17.89 5.91
CA MET A 202 -12.05 -16.60 5.20
C MET A 202 -13.13 -16.44 4.13
N SER A 203 -13.59 -17.52 3.50
CA SER A 203 -14.66 -17.43 2.49
C SER A 203 -16.04 -17.08 3.06
N LEU A 204 -16.20 -17.08 4.39
CA LEU A 204 -17.41 -16.66 5.09
C LEU A 204 -17.32 -15.22 5.62
N VAL A 205 -16.18 -14.55 5.42
CA VAL A 205 -15.99 -13.16 5.84
C VAL A 205 -16.71 -12.25 4.86
N THR A 206 -17.53 -11.34 5.39
CA THR A 206 -18.28 -10.32 4.65
C THR A 206 -17.93 -8.94 5.18
N PHE A 207 -18.43 -7.88 4.53
CA PHE A 207 -18.20 -6.52 5.00
C PHE A 207 -18.82 -6.32 6.40
N GLU A 208 -20.03 -6.83 6.60
CA GLU A 208 -20.83 -6.66 7.82
C GLU A 208 -20.30 -7.46 9.00
N ASN A 209 -19.56 -8.55 8.75
CA ASN A 209 -19.00 -9.36 9.84
C ASN A 209 -17.51 -9.08 10.11
N LEU A 210 -16.87 -8.22 9.31
CA LEU A 210 -15.48 -7.79 9.50
C LEU A 210 -15.43 -6.40 10.13
N VAL A 211 -15.36 -6.37 11.46
CA VAL A 211 -15.56 -5.15 12.26
C VAL A 211 -14.22 -4.57 12.70
N VAL A 212 -13.97 -3.31 12.40
CA VAL A 212 -12.79 -2.59 12.89
C VAL A 212 -12.83 -2.51 14.41
N PHE A 213 -11.87 -3.13 15.09
CA PHE A 213 -11.80 -3.17 16.55
C PHE A 213 -10.68 -2.31 17.12
N THR A 214 -9.72 -1.90 16.29
CA THR A 214 -8.62 -1.03 16.70
C THR A 214 -8.08 -0.23 15.54
N VAL A 215 -7.65 0.97 15.86
CA VAL A 215 -7.08 1.94 14.94
C VAL A 215 -5.84 2.52 15.59
N LEU A 216 -4.81 2.74 14.79
CA LEU A 216 -3.62 3.47 15.20
C LEU A 216 -3.48 4.66 14.27
N TYR A 217 -3.49 5.87 14.83
CA TYR A 217 -3.23 7.08 14.06
C TYR A 217 -1.76 7.20 13.72
N HIS A 218 -1.44 8.07 12.76
CA HIS A 218 -0.06 8.41 12.41
C HIS A 218 0.75 7.18 11.96
N THR A 219 0.07 6.25 11.30
CA THR A 219 0.66 5.05 10.71
C THR A 219 0.25 4.87 9.26
N PRO A 220 1.04 4.13 8.46
CA PRO A 220 2.39 3.63 8.76
C PRO A 220 3.40 4.78 8.94
N TRP A 221 4.36 4.59 9.85
CA TRP A 221 5.46 5.54 10.07
C TRP A 221 6.72 4.78 10.47
N LYS A 222 6.81 4.37 11.75
CA LYS A 222 7.84 3.44 12.22
C LYS A 222 7.49 2.00 11.85
N ARG A 223 8.53 1.15 11.80
CA ARG A 223 8.38 -0.29 11.59
C ARG A 223 7.55 -0.91 12.71
N ILE A 224 7.87 -0.64 13.97
CA ILE A 224 7.14 -1.21 15.09
C ILE A 224 5.84 -0.45 15.30
N ALA A 225 4.70 -1.16 15.24
CA ALA A 225 3.39 -0.60 15.48
C ALA A 225 2.61 -1.44 16.51
N THR A 226 2.10 -0.79 17.55
CA THR A 226 1.41 -1.45 18.67
C THR A 226 -0.04 -0.97 18.75
N TYR A 227 -0.97 -1.92 18.74
CA TYR A 227 -2.41 -1.68 18.69
C TYR A 227 -3.06 -2.11 19.98
N SER A 228 -4.07 -1.36 20.43
CA SER A 228 -4.85 -1.67 21.64
C SER A 228 -6.04 -2.58 21.30
N VAL A 229 -6.37 -3.51 22.19
CA VAL A 229 -7.48 -4.47 21.99
C VAL A 229 -8.61 -4.15 22.98
N PRO A 230 -9.88 -4.01 22.52
CA PRO A 230 -11.01 -3.80 23.42
C PRO A 230 -11.43 -5.11 24.12
N ASN A 231 -12.56 -5.08 24.83
CA ASN A 231 -13.10 -6.23 25.56
C ASN A 231 -13.71 -7.31 24.64
N LEU A 232 -12.93 -7.82 23.68
CA LEU A 232 -13.40 -8.75 22.64
C LEU A 232 -13.90 -10.08 23.24
N PRO A 233 -15.01 -10.66 22.71
CA PRO A 233 -15.44 -12.01 23.06
C PRO A 233 -14.54 -13.08 22.43
N THR A 234 -14.67 -14.31 22.92
CA THR A 234 -13.89 -15.47 22.46
C THR A 234 -14.14 -15.81 20.99
N CYS A 235 -13.06 -16.07 20.24
CA CYS A 235 -13.15 -16.66 18.90
C CYS A 235 -13.68 -18.11 18.94
N PRO A 236 -14.19 -18.65 17.81
CA PRO A 236 -14.36 -20.09 17.65
C PRO A 236 -13.06 -20.86 17.96
N PRO A 237 -13.13 -22.17 18.28
CA PRO A 237 -11.95 -22.98 18.63
C PRO A 237 -10.82 -22.94 17.59
N GLU A 238 -11.16 -22.87 16.30
CA GLU A 238 -10.21 -22.82 15.19
C GLU A 238 -9.62 -21.43 14.95
N GLY A 239 -10.07 -20.42 15.71
CA GLY A 239 -9.68 -19.02 15.60
C GLY A 239 -10.66 -18.16 14.78
N CYS A 240 -10.33 -16.88 14.66
CA CYS A 240 -11.03 -15.90 13.86
C CYS A 240 -10.20 -15.52 12.62
N ILE A 241 -10.84 -14.83 11.68
CA ILE A 241 -10.15 -14.08 10.63
C ILE A 241 -10.08 -12.60 11.03
N CYS A 242 -8.88 -12.04 10.99
CA CYS A 242 -8.65 -10.61 11.12
C CYS A 242 -8.16 -10.03 9.80
N ALA A 243 -8.27 -8.72 9.68
CA ALA A 243 -7.72 -7.99 8.54
C ALA A 243 -6.99 -6.74 8.99
N TRP A 244 -5.87 -6.44 8.35
CA TRP A 244 -5.20 -5.13 8.44
C TRP A 244 -5.61 -4.29 7.24
N GLY A 245 -5.72 -2.97 7.43
CA GLY A 245 -6.02 -2.07 6.34
C GLY A 245 -5.42 -0.69 6.50
N TRP A 246 -5.18 -0.07 5.35
CA TRP A 246 -4.62 1.25 5.21
C TRP A 246 -5.12 1.91 3.93
N ILE A 247 -5.43 3.21 4.00
CA ILE A 247 -5.63 4.05 2.83
C ILE A 247 -4.68 5.25 2.98
N PRO A 248 -3.73 5.46 2.06
CA PRO A 248 -2.82 6.59 2.09
C PRO A 248 -3.53 7.93 1.90
N ASN A 249 -2.90 9.00 2.38
CA ASN A 249 -3.44 10.36 2.27
C ASN A 249 -2.44 11.31 1.60
N GLY A 250 -2.91 12.07 0.59
CA GLY A 250 -2.20 13.22 0.01
C GLY A 250 -0.97 12.94 -0.87
N CYS A 251 -0.17 11.91 -0.57
CA CYS A 251 1.05 11.61 -1.32
C CYS A 251 0.89 10.34 -2.18
N GLY A 252 1.18 10.45 -3.48
CA GLY A 252 1.15 9.31 -4.41
C GLY A 252 -0.22 9.01 -5.00
N THR A 253 -0.34 7.87 -5.68
CA THR A 253 -1.61 7.45 -6.30
C THR A 253 -2.56 6.95 -5.23
N ALA A 254 -3.80 7.46 -5.21
CA ALA A 254 -4.83 6.97 -4.31
C ALA A 254 -5.07 5.46 -4.53
N ASN A 255 -5.01 4.68 -3.45
CA ASN A 255 -5.12 3.22 -3.44
C ASN A 255 -5.57 2.74 -2.06
N MET A 256 -5.64 1.43 -1.82
CA MET A 256 -5.85 0.88 -0.48
C MET A 256 -5.02 -0.39 -0.26
N TYR A 257 -4.89 -0.79 1.00
CA TYR A 257 -4.28 -2.05 1.42
C TYR A 257 -5.26 -2.81 2.29
N HIS A 258 -5.30 -4.13 2.08
CA HIS A 258 -6.18 -5.02 2.80
C HIS A 258 -5.54 -6.42 2.86
N LEU A 259 -5.18 -6.86 4.06
CA LEU A 259 -4.45 -8.11 4.27
C LEU A 259 -5.12 -8.99 5.32
N GLY A 260 -5.12 -10.30 5.09
CA GLY A 260 -5.76 -11.29 5.96
C GLY A 260 -4.84 -11.87 7.01
N TYR A 261 -5.42 -12.24 8.15
CA TYR A 261 -4.73 -12.88 9.27
C TYR A 261 -5.63 -13.95 9.90
N ARG A 262 -5.03 -15.03 10.39
CA ARG A 262 -5.64 -15.82 11.46
C ARG A 262 -5.32 -15.16 12.78
N CYS A 263 -6.35 -14.94 13.59
CA CYS A 263 -6.21 -14.28 14.88
C CYS A 263 -6.98 -15.03 15.98
N LYS A 264 -6.61 -14.76 17.23
CA LYS A 264 -7.21 -15.40 18.40
C LYS A 264 -7.31 -14.41 19.55
N VAL A 265 -8.49 -14.31 20.14
CA VAL A 265 -8.71 -13.51 21.35
C VAL A 265 -8.25 -14.30 22.58
N VAL A 266 -7.34 -13.72 23.37
CA VAL A 266 -6.68 -14.40 24.51
C VAL A 266 -6.83 -13.61 25.82
N GLY A 267 -6.73 -14.31 26.94
CA GLY A 267 -7.02 -13.79 28.28
C GLY A 267 -8.48 -14.03 28.69
N GLN A 268 -8.96 -13.25 29.66
CA GLN A 268 -10.36 -13.28 30.08
C GLN A 268 -11.20 -12.48 29.08
N THR A 269 -12.02 -13.17 28.29
CA THR A 269 -12.78 -12.56 27.20
C THR A 269 -14.05 -11.85 27.66
N GLY A 270 -14.53 -10.92 26.84
CA GLY A 270 -15.79 -10.23 27.07
C GLY A 270 -17.01 -11.14 26.93
N ASP A 271 -18.13 -10.71 27.52
CA ASP A 271 -19.44 -11.38 27.49
C ASP A 271 -20.42 -10.74 26.49
N ALA A 272 -19.95 -9.77 25.69
CA ALA A 272 -20.75 -9.11 24.66
C ALA A 272 -20.24 -9.47 23.26
N ALA A 273 -21.13 -9.92 22.39
CA ALA A 273 -20.83 -10.18 20.99
C ALA A 273 -20.52 -8.87 20.24
N VAL A 274 -19.67 -8.94 19.22
CA VAL A 274 -19.42 -7.79 18.34
C VAL A 274 -20.63 -7.58 17.42
N ALA A 275 -21.12 -6.34 17.33
CA ALA A 275 -22.26 -5.99 16.51
C ALA A 275 -21.90 -6.03 15.00
N PRO A 276 -22.88 -6.27 14.10
CA PRO A 276 -22.66 -6.15 12.67
C PRO A 276 -22.15 -4.75 12.29
N ALA A 277 -21.13 -4.71 11.44
CA ALA A 277 -20.47 -3.50 11.00
C ALA A 277 -21.29 -2.72 9.96
N GLN A 278 -21.34 -1.41 10.14
CA GLN A 278 -21.93 -0.45 9.21
C GLN A 278 -20.85 0.25 8.37
N ALA A 279 -21.17 0.57 7.12
CA ALA A 279 -20.25 1.30 6.24
C ALA A 279 -19.91 2.68 6.85
N PRO A 280 -18.62 3.04 6.98
CA PRO A 280 -18.22 4.36 7.47
C PRO A 280 -18.66 5.48 6.52
N VAL A 281 -18.73 6.70 7.03
CA VAL A 281 -18.99 7.91 6.23
C VAL A 281 -17.89 8.92 6.47
N TRP A 282 -17.64 9.79 5.49
CA TRP A 282 -16.90 11.02 5.73
C TRP A 282 -17.74 11.96 6.58
N CYS A 283 -17.19 12.39 7.71
CA CYS A 283 -17.87 13.22 8.70
C CYS A 283 -16.93 14.26 9.34
N GLU A 284 -15.85 14.63 8.66
CA GLU A 284 -14.88 15.63 9.16
C GLU A 284 -15.54 16.98 9.49
N ASP A 285 -16.47 17.42 8.65
CA ASP A 285 -17.19 18.70 8.77
C ASP A 285 -18.36 18.66 9.76
N ASP A 286 -18.87 17.46 10.06
CA ASP A 286 -19.98 17.25 10.96
C ASP A 286 -19.82 15.93 11.73
N PRO A 287 -19.11 15.95 12.88
CA PRO A 287 -18.85 14.75 13.67
C PRO A 287 -20.10 14.04 14.17
N ASP A 288 -21.23 14.74 14.32
CA ASP A 288 -22.50 14.15 14.76
C ASP A 288 -23.10 13.21 13.69
N ARG A 289 -22.65 13.33 12.44
CA ARG A 289 -23.01 12.45 11.33
C ARG A 289 -22.13 11.21 11.20
N CYS A 290 -21.06 11.10 12.01
CA CYS A 290 -20.22 9.91 12.00
C CYS A 290 -21.02 8.66 12.39
N VAL A 291 -20.66 7.52 11.79
CA VAL A 291 -21.22 6.23 12.18
C VAL A 291 -20.70 5.82 13.55
N ASN A 292 -21.62 5.70 14.51
CA ASN A 292 -21.34 5.20 15.85
C ASN A 292 -21.36 3.67 15.88
N GLY A 293 -20.58 3.09 16.80
CA GLY A 293 -20.49 1.66 16.99
C GLY A 293 -19.65 0.94 15.94
N ALA A 294 -19.99 -0.33 15.70
CA ALA A 294 -19.28 -1.23 14.81
C ALA A 294 -19.23 -0.69 13.37
N LYS A 295 -18.00 -0.51 12.86
CA LYS A 295 -17.72 0.02 11.53
C LYS A 295 -16.98 -0.99 10.68
N GLN A 296 -17.28 -1.00 9.39
CA GLN A 296 -16.57 -1.81 8.40
C GLN A 296 -15.15 -1.25 8.20
N MET A 297 -14.26 -2.04 7.58
CA MET A 297 -13.05 -1.46 7.00
C MET A 297 -13.41 -0.50 5.88
N LEU A 298 -12.50 0.41 5.52
CA LEU A 298 -12.70 1.33 4.40
C LEU A 298 -12.30 0.64 3.10
N TYR A 299 -13.22 0.59 2.14
CA TYR A 299 -12.99 0.07 0.79
C TYR A 299 -13.26 1.18 -0.21
N TRP A 300 -12.24 1.57 -0.96
CA TRP A 300 -12.25 2.76 -1.81
C TRP A 300 -11.38 2.59 -3.06
N HIS A 301 -11.72 3.33 -4.12
CA HIS A 301 -11.01 3.35 -5.40
C HIS A 301 -10.85 1.99 -6.11
N GLN A 302 -11.81 1.10 -5.93
CA GLN A 302 -11.93 -0.15 -6.68
C GLN A 302 -12.96 -0.02 -7.81
N LEU A 303 -12.98 -1.01 -8.72
CA LEU A 303 -13.99 -1.06 -9.80
C LEU A 303 -15.39 -1.37 -9.27
N ASP A 304 -15.46 -2.19 -8.21
CA ASP A 304 -16.66 -2.47 -7.45
C ASP A 304 -16.32 -2.85 -5.99
N GLY A 305 -17.35 -2.94 -5.14
CA GLY A 305 -17.19 -3.29 -3.73
C GLY A 305 -16.68 -2.15 -2.83
N ASN A 306 -16.64 -0.89 -3.32
CA ASN A 306 -16.39 0.27 -2.45
C ASN A 306 -17.55 0.43 -1.45
N ASN A 307 -17.25 0.83 -0.21
CA ASN A 307 -18.25 1.16 0.81
C ASN A 307 -18.19 2.62 1.26
N ILE A 308 -17.24 3.38 0.74
CA ILE A 308 -17.11 4.82 0.92
C ILE A 308 -16.65 5.43 -0.40
N GLU A 309 -17.17 6.61 -0.71
CA GLU A 309 -16.74 7.45 -1.83
C GLU A 309 -16.66 8.89 -1.30
N VAL A 310 -15.61 9.61 -1.66
CA VAL A 310 -15.38 10.99 -1.22
C VAL A 310 -14.98 11.85 -2.41
N GLU A 311 -15.43 13.10 -2.39
CA GLU A 311 -15.13 14.09 -3.41
C GLU A 311 -14.87 15.46 -2.78
N GLY A 312 -14.14 16.31 -3.50
CA GLY A 312 -13.83 17.67 -3.07
C GLY A 312 -12.61 17.76 -2.15
N LEU A 313 -12.58 18.83 -1.38
CA LEU A 313 -11.48 19.14 -0.45
C LEU A 313 -11.89 18.86 1.00
N ASP A 314 -10.93 18.44 1.81
CA ASP A 314 -11.05 18.35 3.25
C ASP A 314 -10.92 19.74 3.91
N LEU A 315 -11.06 19.82 5.24
CA LEU A 315 -10.96 21.08 5.97
C LEU A 315 -9.54 21.71 5.95
N ALA A 316 -8.51 20.94 5.59
CA ALA A 316 -7.15 21.44 5.40
C ALA A 316 -6.92 22.00 3.98
N GLY A 317 -7.87 21.80 3.07
CA GLY A 317 -7.77 22.23 1.67
C GLY A 317 -7.14 21.20 0.74
N ASP A 318 -6.88 19.97 1.22
CA ASP A 318 -6.36 18.86 0.44
C ASP A 318 -7.50 18.04 -0.17
N HIS A 319 -7.23 17.30 -1.24
CA HIS A 319 -8.22 16.36 -1.78
C HIS A 319 -8.58 15.31 -0.73
N LYS A 320 -9.88 15.07 -0.53
CA LYS A 320 -10.35 14.08 0.44
C LYS A 320 -9.80 12.69 0.12
N SER A 321 -9.18 12.07 1.12
CA SER A 321 -8.86 10.64 1.14
C SER A 321 -9.42 10.04 2.42
N PRO A 322 -10.34 9.06 2.36
CA PRO A 322 -10.87 8.44 3.56
C PRO A 322 -9.75 7.69 4.26
N ALA A 323 -9.71 7.78 5.59
CA ALA A 323 -8.61 7.20 6.36
C ALA A 323 -9.11 6.69 7.71
N TYR A 324 -8.32 5.84 8.35
CA TYR A 324 -8.62 5.29 9.67
C TYR A 324 -8.32 6.35 10.75
N ASN A 325 -9.11 7.42 10.75
CA ASN A 325 -9.00 8.52 11.69
C ASN A 325 -10.36 9.23 11.92
N ALA A 326 -10.32 10.35 12.64
CA ALA A 326 -11.51 11.09 13.05
C ALA A 326 -12.38 11.56 11.88
N LYS A 327 -11.80 11.78 10.69
CA LYS A 327 -12.53 12.22 9.49
C LYS A 327 -13.57 11.19 9.03
N CYS A 328 -13.42 9.93 9.43
CA CYS A 328 -14.37 8.84 9.17
C CYS A 328 -14.95 8.24 10.47
N GLY A 329 -14.89 8.97 11.59
CA GLY A 329 -15.47 8.55 12.87
C GLY A 329 -14.72 7.44 13.59
N PHE A 330 -13.47 7.15 13.21
CA PHE A 330 -12.61 6.21 13.92
C PHE A 330 -11.83 6.92 15.01
N ARG A 331 -11.88 6.43 16.25
CA ARG A 331 -11.06 6.95 17.35
C ARG A 331 -9.68 6.28 17.33
N ASN A 332 -8.64 6.97 17.78
CA ASN A 332 -7.34 6.32 17.99
C ASN A 332 -7.44 5.28 19.12
N GLY A 333 -6.81 4.12 18.95
CA GLY A 333 -6.81 3.01 19.89
C GLY A 333 -7.96 2.01 19.69
N ALA A 334 -8.34 1.35 20.77
CA ALA A 334 -9.36 0.33 20.78
C ALA A 334 -10.76 0.92 20.55
N GLN A 335 -11.55 0.31 19.66
CA GLN A 335 -12.94 0.68 19.41
C GLN A 335 -13.83 -0.03 20.44
N THR A 336 -14.31 0.70 21.44
CA THR A 336 -15.00 0.14 22.62
C THR A 336 -16.52 0.17 22.53
N ASP A 337 -17.08 0.80 21.50
CA ASP A 337 -18.51 0.96 21.23
C ASP A 337 -19.06 -0.06 20.22
N ILE A 338 -18.27 -1.07 19.85
CA ILE A 338 -18.60 -2.02 18.78
C ILE A 338 -19.46 -3.22 19.22
N PHE A 339 -19.86 -3.26 20.49
CA PHE A 339 -20.47 -4.45 21.11
C PHE A 339 -22.00 -4.36 21.18
N LEU A 340 -22.63 -5.53 21.16
CA LEU A 340 -24.02 -5.70 21.58
C LEU A 340 -24.13 -5.66 23.11
N GLU A 341 -25.33 -5.91 23.63
CA GLU A 341 -25.57 -5.96 25.08
C GLU A 341 -24.77 -7.08 25.77
N PRO A 342 -24.38 -6.92 27.05
CA PRO A 342 -23.74 -7.97 27.84
C PRO A 342 -24.56 -9.27 27.90
N GLY A 343 -23.88 -10.41 27.94
CA GLY A 343 -24.48 -11.75 27.95
C GLY A 343 -24.82 -12.30 26.56
N THR A 344 -24.55 -11.55 25.49
CA THR A 344 -24.70 -12.02 24.10
C THR A 344 -23.54 -12.91 23.64
N ALA A 345 -22.45 -12.97 24.42
CA ALA A 345 -21.34 -13.91 24.24
C ALA A 345 -20.97 -14.58 25.57
N THR A 346 -20.30 -15.73 25.48
CA THR A 346 -19.82 -16.46 26.67
C THR A 346 -18.39 -16.03 27.00
N SER A 347 -18.22 -15.35 28.12
CA SER A 347 -16.88 -15.05 28.66
C SER A 347 -16.14 -16.34 29.00
N THR A 348 -14.88 -16.44 28.58
CA THR A 348 -14.02 -17.61 28.80
C THR A 348 -12.59 -17.14 29.02
N ASN A 349 -11.80 -17.89 29.80
CA ASN A 349 -10.36 -17.65 29.87
C ASN A 349 -9.67 -18.47 28.79
N VAL A 350 -9.09 -17.79 27.80
CA VAL A 350 -8.40 -18.40 26.68
C VAL A 350 -6.89 -18.23 26.84
N PRO A 351 -6.10 -19.31 26.88
CA PRO A 351 -4.65 -19.20 26.99
C PRO A 351 -4.05 -18.61 25.69
N PRO A 352 -2.90 -17.91 25.79
CA PRO A 352 -2.10 -17.51 24.63
C PRO A 352 -1.78 -18.70 23.72
N SER A 353 -1.61 -18.42 22.43
CA SER A 353 -1.25 -19.46 21.45
C SER A 353 0.14 -20.04 21.76
N THR A 354 0.28 -21.35 21.63
CA THR A 354 1.49 -22.08 22.07
C THR A 354 2.69 -21.87 21.15
N ILE A 355 2.47 -21.38 19.93
CA ILE A 355 3.48 -21.24 18.87
C ILE A 355 3.42 -19.82 18.32
N ARG A 356 4.59 -19.17 18.20
CA ARG A 356 4.85 -17.93 17.44
C ARG A 356 3.79 -16.82 17.56
N HIS A 357 3.19 -16.70 18.74
CA HIS A 357 2.17 -15.70 19.06
C HIS A 357 2.74 -14.30 19.32
N LYS A 358 4.06 -14.21 19.49
CA LYS A 358 4.82 -12.97 19.61
C LYS A 358 5.90 -12.95 18.55
N LEU A 359 6.15 -11.75 18.04
CA LEU A 359 7.32 -11.49 17.22
C LEU A 359 8.61 -11.76 18.02
N PRO A 360 9.71 -12.13 17.33
CA PRO A 360 11.06 -12.15 17.90
C PRO A 360 11.47 -10.79 18.49
N SER A 361 12.70 -10.71 19.03
CA SER A 361 13.25 -9.45 19.54
C SER A 361 13.13 -8.34 18.48
N LEU A 362 12.29 -7.34 18.77
CA LEU A 362 12.03 -6.21 17.89
C LEU A 362 13.20 -5.21 17.82
N VAL A 363 14.14 -5.34 18.75
CA VAL A 363 15.36 -4.55 18.84
C VAL A 363 16.47 -5.25 18.07
N ARG A 364 17.19 -4.47 17.25
CA ARG A 364 18.39 -4.90 16.54
C ARG A 364 19.47 -5.28 17.55
N THR A 365 19.84 -6.55 17.56
CA THR A 365 20.79 -7.12 18.54
C THR A 365 22.26 -6.83 18.20
N SER A 366 22.55 -6.31 17.00
CA SER A 366 23.92 -5.92 16.61
C SER A 366 23.93 -4.83 15.53
N PRO A 367 24.86 -3.85 15.58
CA PRO A 367 25.08 -2.96 14.46
C PRO A 367 25.50 -3.79 13.24
N ARG A 368 24.68 -3.81 12.19
CA ARG A 368 25.01 -4.25 10.82
C ARG A 368 26.52 -4.08 10.58
N PRO A 369 27.31 -5.16 10.49
CA PRO A 369 28.68 -5.02 10.02
C PRO A 369 28.55 -4.37 8.65
N ARG A 370 29.18 -3.20 8.45
CA ARG A 370 29.15 -2.51 7.15
C ARG A 370 29.42 -3.58 6.09
N ARG A 371 28.43 -3.88 5.27
CA ARG A 371 28.60 -4.80 4.14
C ARG A 371 29.40 -4.01 3.12
N ILE A 372 30.71 -3.97 3.34
CA ILE A 372 31.69 -3.44 2.42
C ILE A 372 31.65 -4.37 1.22
N THR A 373 30.77 -4.08 0.27
CA THR A 373 30.81 -4.73 -1.03
C THR A 373 32.04 -4.22 -1.77
N PRO A 374 32.66 -5.01 -2.66
CA PRO A 374 33.75 -4.53 -3.49
C PRO A 374 33.40 -3.23 -4.23
N VAL A 375 32.11 -3.05 -4.55
CA VAL A 375 31.54 -1.86 -5.18
C VAL A 375 31.55 -0.64 -4.24
N THR A 376 31.25 -0.80 -2.95
CA THR A 376 31.33 0.32 -1.98
C THR A 376 32.78 0.73 -1.71
N VAL A 377 33.71 -0.23 -1.68
CA VAL A 377 35.16 0.07 -1.64
C VAL A 377 35.59 0.85 -2.88
N LEU A 378 35.13 0.42 -4.06
CA LEU A 378 35.46 1.09 -5.32
C LEU A 378 34.90 2.50 -5.36
N LEU A 379 33.66 2.71 -4.89
CA LEU A 379 33.01 4.01 -4.84
C LEU A 379 33.68 4.96 -3.84
N GLU A 380 34.04 4.48 -2.64
CA GLU A 380 34.81 5.28 -1.68
C GLU A 380 36.21 5.63 -2.23
N HIS A 381 36.88 4.68 -2.90
CA HIS A 381 38.16 4.96 -3.54
C HIS A 381 38.04 5.93 -4.71
N ALA A 382 37.00 5.80 -5.54
CA ALA A 382 36.73 6.72 -6.63
C ALA A 382 36.42 8.13 -6.10
N HIS A 383 35.63 8.25 -5.03
CA HIS A 383 35.34 9.52 -4.39
C HIS A 383 36.62 10.16 -3.81
N ARG A 384 37.46 9.40 -3.11
CA ARG A 384 38.75 9.89 -2.60
C ARG A 384 39.71 10.30 -3.72
N TYR A 385 39.74 9.55 -4.82
CA TYR A 385 40.57 9.88 -5.98
C TYR A 385 40.09 11.16 -6.68
N ILE A 386 38.79 11.31 -6.87
CA ILE A 386 38.18 12.55 -7.40
C ILE A 386 38.52 13.72 -6.48
N MET A 387 38.34 13.60 -5.17
CA MET A 387 38.72 14.68 -4.24
C MET A 387 40.20 15.02 -4.29
N MET A 388 41.10 14.04 -4.45
CA MET A 388 42.54 14.30 -4.65
C MET A 388 42.82 15.04 -5.97
N VAL A 389 42.21 14.61 -7.07
CA VAL A 389 42.45 15.16 -8.41
C VAL A 389 41.86 16.57 -8.56
N TYR A 390 40.73 16.87 -7.93
CA TYR A 390 40.09 18.19 -7.98
C TYR A 390 40.58 19.16 -6.90
N SER A 391 41.27 18.69 -5.85
CA SER A 391 41.93 19.57 -4.86
C SER A 391 43.34 20.00 -5.29
N PHE A 392 43.99 19.25 -6.18
CA PHE A 392 45.35 19.55 -6.67
C PHE A 392 45.47 20.85 -7.50
N PRO A 393 44.50 21.24 -8.34
CA PRO A 393 44.58 22.50 -9.11
C PRO A 393 44.42 23.75 -8.23
N LEU A 394 43.73 23.65 -7.09
CA LEU A 394 43.55 24.76 -6.15
C LEU A 394 44.84 25.09 -5.39
N PHE A 395 45.70 24.09 -5.13
CA PHE A 395 46.99 24.31 -4.47
C PHE A 395 48.03 24.97 -5.39
N VAL A 396 48.00 24.69 -6.69
CA VAL A 396 48.92 25.33 -7.66
C VAL A 396 48.52 26.77 -7.96
N TYR A 397 47.22 27.10 -7.92
CA TYR A 397 46.75 28.47 -8.14
C TYR A 397 47.10 29.41 -6.97
N TYR A 398 47.23 28.90 -5.74
CA TYR A 398 47.56 29.70 -4.56
C TYR A 398 49.07 30.00 -4.39
N TYR A 399 49.96 29.19 -4.98
CA TYR A 399 51.41 29.39 -4.89
C TYR A 399 52.03 30.16 -6.08
N ALA A 400 51.25 30.45 -7.12
CA ALA A 400 51.71 31.27 -8.26
C ALA A 400 51.47 32.78 -8.06
N ARG A 401 51.07 33.22 -6.86
CA ARG A 401 50.72 34.62 -6.55
C ARG A 401 51.44 35.25 -5.35
N SER A 402 52.53 34.63 -4.88
CA SER A 402 53.42 35.18 -3.85
C SER A 402 54.80 35.51 -4.42
#